data_AF-A0A2V8UJQ9-F1
#
_entry.id   AF-A0A2V8UJQ9-F1
#
_cell.length_a   1.000
_cell.length_b   1.000
_cell.length_c   1.000
_cell.angle_alpha   90.00
_cell.angle_beta   90.00
_cell.angle_gamma   90.00
#
_symmetry.space_group_name_H-M   'P 1'
#
loop_
_entity.id
_entity.type
_entity.pdbx_description
1 polymer ?
#
loop_
_entity_poly.entity_id
_entity_poly.type
_entity_poly.pdbx_seq_one_letter_code
_entity_poly.pdbx_strand_id
1 'polypeptide(L)'
;MFARNITLRIKPNGVAEFNRSMEREILPLLQKQKGFRDELTLVAPNESDVVAISLWDRKEDAEAYSRTAYTEVQKLLSKVIEGTPQVHTYEVGASTIHKVAARGV
;
A
#
# COMPACT_ATOMS: atom_id res chain seq x y z
N MET A 1 5.42 9.16 11.38
CA MET A 1 5.14 8.10 10.39
C MET A 1 3.72 8.27 9.94
N PHE A 2 3.49 8.18 8.64
CA PHE A 2 2.21 8.36 7.98
C PHE A 2 1.83 7.07 7.26
N ALA A 3 0.55 6.77 7.13
CA ALA A 3 0.06 5.57 6.48
C ALA A 3 -0.92 5.90 5.35
N ARG A 4 -0.85 5.14 4.26
CA ARG A 4 -1.93 5.06 3.27
C ARG A 4 -2.55 3.67 3.40
N ASN A 5 -3.85 3.62 3.62
CA ASN A 5 -4.65 2.40 3.61
C ASN A 5 -5.44 2.36 2.32
N ILE A 6 -5.29 1.26 1.58
CA ILE A 6 -5.98 1.03 0.32
C ILE A 6 -6.83 -0.22 0.49
N THR A 7 -8.11 -0.11 0.17
CA THR A 7 -9.00 -1.27 0.05
C THR A 7 -9.35 -1.49 -1.41
N LEU A 8 -9.20 -2.71 -1.89
CA LEU A 8 -9.48 -3.10 -3.27
C LEU A 8 -10.12 -4.47 -3.34
N ARG A 9 -10.80 -4.74 -4.46
CA ARG A 9 -11.42 -6.03 -4.74
C ARG A 9 -10.66 -6.72 -5.86
N ILE A 10 -10.23 -7.96 -5.65
CA ILE A 10 -9.53 -8.76 -6.66
C ILE A 10 -10.56 -9.42 -7.59
N LYS A 11 -10.22 -9.55 -8.87
CA LYS A 11 -10.98 -10.38 -9.82
C LYS A 11 -11.07 -11.85 -9.35
N PRO A 12 -12.12 -12.60 -9.72
CA PRO A 12 -12.21 -14.03 -9.43
C PRO A 12 -10.94 -14.79 -9.82
N ASN A 13 -10.42 -15.62 -8.91
CA ASN A 13 -9.18 -16.39 -9.07
C ASN A 13 -7.90 -15.53 -9.30
N GLY A 14 -7.94 -14.23 -8.99
CA GLY A 14 -6.84 -13.30 -9.26
C GLY A 14 -5.77 -13.18 -8.17
N VAL A 15 -5.93 -13.81 -7.01
CA VAL A 15 -5.02 -13.64 -5.84
C VAL A 15 -3.57 -13.99 -6.17
N ALA A 16 -3.34 -15.09 -6.88
CA ALA A 16 -1.99 -15.51 -7.24
C ALA A 16 -1.30 -14.52 -8.19
N GLU A 17 -2.04 -13.92 -9.11
CA GLU A 17 -1.51 -12.88 -10.01
C GLU A 17 -1.29 -11.56 -9.24
N PHE A 18 -2.24 -11.19 -8.39
CA PHE A 18 -2.13 -10.03 -7.51
C PHE A 18 -0.87 -10.10 -6.64
N ASN A 19 -0.65 -11.20 -5.90
CA ASN A 19 0.53 -11.38 -5.06
C ASN A 19 1.83 -11.31 -5.87
N ARG A 20 1.84 -11.91 -7.07
CA ARG A 20 2.99 -11.84 -7.97
C ARG A 20 3.29 -10.41 -8.42
N SER A 21 2.28 -9.65 -8.83
CA SER A 21 2.45 -8.25 -9.23
C SER A 21 2.84 -7.36 -8.04
N MET A 22 2.30 -7.64 -6.85
CA MET A 22 2.72 -6.97 -5.62
C MET A 22 4.22 -7.18 -5.36
N GLU A 23 4.67 -8.44 -5.34
CA GLU A 23 6.06 -8.78 -5.02
C GLU A 23 7.07 -8.33 -6.08
N ARG A 24 6.74 -8.49 -7.37
CA ARG A 24 7.71 -8.31 -8.46
C ARG A 24 7.71 -6.92 -9.07
N GLU A 25 6.61 -6.19 -8.96
CA GLU A 25 6.44 -4.92 -9.67
C GLU A 25 6.15 -3.78 -8.69
N ILE A 26 5.13 -3.92 -7.83
CA ILE A 26 4.65 -2.82 -6.98
C ILE A 26 5.60 -2.56 -5.80
N LEU A 27 6.00 -3.58 -5.04
CA LEU A 27 6.91 -3.41 -3.91
C LEU A 27 8.26 -2.78 -4.32
N PRO A 28 8.93 -3.22 -5.41
CA PRO A 28 10.14 -2.54 -5.89
C PRO A 28 9.92 -1.08 -6.29
N LEU A 29 8.75 -0.72 -6.83
CA LEU A 29 8.42 0.67 -7.15
C LEU A 29 8.25 1.52 -5.89
N LEU A 30 7.60 0.97 -4.86
CA LEU A 30 7.42 1.62 -3.56
C LEU A 30 8.75 1.82 -2.84
N GLN A 31 9.61 0.80 -2.82
CA GLN A 31 10.94 0.85 -2.17
C GLN A 31 11.86 1.94 -2.75
N LYS A 32 11.67 2.33 -4.01
CA LYS A 32 12.42 3.43 -4.64
C LYS A 32 11.94 4.82 -4.22
N GLN A 33 10.76 4.93 -3.62
CA GLN A 33 10.19 6.21 -3.24
C GLN A 33 10.87 6.73 -1.99
N LYS A 34 11.17 8.03 -2.00
CA LYS A 34 11.67 8.72 -0.81
C LYS A 34 10.68 8.52 0.33
N GLY A 35 11.20 8.16 1.50
CA GLY A 35 10.42 8.05 2.74
C GLY A 35 9.51 6.82 2.81
N PHE A 36 9.50 5.91 1.84
CA PHE A 36 8.82 4.63 2.00
C PHE A 36 9.48 3.80 3.11
N ARG A 37 8.66 3.20 3.98
CA ARG A 37 9.12 2.43 5.14
C ARG A 37 8.75 0.96 5.06
N ASP A 38 7.50 0.65 4.77
CA ASP A 38 7.03 -0.73 4.65
C ASP A 38 5.66 -0.82 3.96
N GLU A 39 5.24 -2.03 3.62
CA GLU A 39 3.94 -2.37 3.06
C GLU A 39 3.37 -3.64 3.72
N LEU A 40 2.15 -3.55 4.25
CA LEU A 40 1.38 -4.69 4.74
C LEU A 40 0.26 -4.99 3.76
N THR A 41 0.29 -6.16 3.13
CA THR A 41 -0.78 -6.62 2.23
C THR A 41 -1.56 -7.76 2.88
N LEU A 42 -2.84 -7.53 3.11
CA LEU A 42 -3.75 -8.45 3.79
C LEU A 42 -4.81 -8.91 2.80
N VAL A 43 -4.80 -10.20 2.46
CA VAL A 43 -5.84 -10.82 1.63
C VAL A 43 -6.90 -11.41 2.55
N ALA A 44 -8.17 -11.07 2.32
CA ALA A 44 -9.28 -11.63 3.08
C ALA A 44 -9.40 -13.15 2.84
N PRO A 45 -9.92 -13.93 3.81
CA PRO A 45 -10.08 -15.38 3.66
C PRO A 45 -10.98 -15.81 2.49
N ASN A 46 -11.83 -14.89 2.01
CA ASN A 46 -12.69 -15.11 0.84
C ASN A 46 -11.97 -14.88 -0.50
N GLU A 47 -10.68 -14.54 -0.47
CA GLU A 47 -9.82 -14.29 -1.64
C GLU A 47 -10.32 -13.17 -2.58
N SER A 48 -11.27 -12.34 -2.14
CA SER A 48 -11.88 -11.32 -2.98
C SER A 48 -11.56 -9.90 -2.55
N ASP A 49 -11.25 -9.66 -1.28
CA ASP A 49 -10.98 -8.33 -0.76
C ASP A 49 -9.53 -8.23 -0.24
N VAL A 50 -8.89 -7.09 -0.46
CA VAL A 50 -7.53 -6.81 0.05
C VAL A 50 -7.49 -5.47 0.77
N VAL A 51 -6.73 -5.45 1.85
CA VAL A 51 -6.26 -4.23 2.52
C VAL A 51 -4.75 -4.13 2.33
N ALA A 52 -4.29 -3.06 1.69
CA ALA A 52 -2.89 -2.75 1.46
C ALA A 52 -2.52 -1.48 2.25
N ILE A 53 -1.52 -1.56 3.13
CA ILE A 53 -1.13 -0.48 4.04
C ILE A 53 0.34 -0.15 3.78
N SER A 54 0.59 1.02 3.17
CA SER A 54 1.95 1.56 3.03
C SER A 54 2.28 2.50 4.19
N LEU A 55 3.48 2.36 4.73
CA LEU A 55 4.03 3.23 5.77
C LEU A 55 5.10 4.15 5.19
N TRP A 56 5.07 5.40 5.64
CA TRP A 56 5.89 6.48 5.12
C TRP A 56 6.48 7.30 6.27
N ASP A 57 7.67 7.84 6.06
CA ASP A 57 8.35 8.72 7.02
C ASP A 57 7.48 9.89 7.44
N ARG A 58 7.02 10.65 6.42
CA ARG A 58 6.22 11.85 6.59
C ARG A 58 5.09 11.88 5.58
N LYS A 59 4.07 12.69 5.88
CA LYS A 59 2.92 12.90 5.01
C LYS A 59 3.34 13.41 3.62
N GLU A 60 4.31 14.32 3.56
CA GLU A 60 4.76 14.92 2.30
C GLU A 60 5.40 13.90 1.36
N ASP A 61 6.08 12.90 1.91
CA ASP A 61 6.70 11.82 1.13
C ASP A 61 5.61 10.93 0.51
N ALA A 62 4.56 10.60 1.27
CA ALA A 62 3.39 9.84 0.80
C ALA A 62 2.55 10.59 -0.25
N GLU A 63 2.39 11.91 -0.09
CA GLU A 63 1.70 12.78 -1.05
C GLU A 63 2.50 12.95 -2.35
N ALA A 64 3.81 13.10 -2.26
CA ALA A 64 4.69 13.19 -3.43
C ALA A 64 4.62 11.91 -4.28
N TYR A 65 4.65 10.74 -3.62
CA TYR A 65 4.39 9.46 -4.27
C TYR A 65 3.01 9.41 -4.95
N SER A 66 1.97 9.87 -4.24
CA SER A 66 0.58 9.83 -4.74
C SER A 66 0.39 10.67 -6.00
N ARG A 67 1.15 11.76 -6.17
CA ARG A 67 1.07 12.65 -7.34
C ARG A 67 1.93 12.20 -8.53
N THR A 68 2.95 11.37 -8.29
CA THR A 68 3.95 11.03 -9.32
C THR A 68 3.85 9.56 -9.73
N ALA A 69 4.24 8.64 -8.83
CA ALA A 69 4.42 7.23 -9.14
C ALA A 69 3.17 6.36 -8.88
N TYR A 70 2.16 6.86 -8.16
CA TYR A 70 0.94 6.07 -7.88
C TYR A 70 0.17 5.68 -9.15
N THR A 71 0.22 6.50 -10.20
CA THR A 71 -0.38 6.17 -11.51
C THR A 71 0.16 4.87 -12.10
N GLU A 72 1.45 4.57 -11.91
CA GLU A 72 2.04 3.32 -12.38
C GLU A 72 1.53 2.12 -11.57
N VAL A 73 1.41 2.27 -10.25
CA VAL A 73 0.81 1.25 -9.38
C VAL A 73 -0.65 1.00 -9.75
N GLN A 74 -1.43 2.03 -10.06
CA GLN A 74 -2.81 1.87 -10.53
C GLN A 74 -2.89 1.08 -11.85
N LYS A 75 -1.95 1.30 -12.78
CA LYS A 75 -1.88 0.54 -14.04
C LYS A 75 -1.54 -0.93 -13.83
N LEU A 76 -0.72 -1.24 -12.84
CA LEU A 76 -0.40 -2.61 -12.47
C LEU A 76 -1.61 -3.30 -11.82
N LEU A 77 -2.25 -2.61 -10.86
CA LEU A 77 -3.43 -3.12 -10.17
C LEU A 77 -4.62 -3.34 -11.11
N SER A 78 -4.86 -2.48 -12.10
CA SER A 78 -6.03 -2.59 -13.00
C SER A 78 -6.11 -3.92 -13.77
N LYS A 79 -4.99 -4.64 -13.89
CA LYS A 79 -4.94 -5.97 -14.49
C LYS A 79 -5.60 -7.03 -13.61
N VAL A 80 -5.53 -6.89 -12.29
CA VAL A 80 -5.89 -7.91 -11.30
C VAL A 80 -7.06 -7.54 -10.39
N ILE A 81 -7.49 -6.28 -10.39
CA ILE A 81 -8.57 -5.79 -9.52
C ILE A 81 -9.87 -5.44 -10.28
N GLU A 82 -10.97 -5.39 -9.55
CA GLU A 82 -12.26 -4.88 -10.00
C GLU A 82 -12.53 -3.51 -9.38
N GLY A 83 -13.11 -2.61 -10.16
CA GLY A 83 -13.45 -1.26 -9.73
C GLY A 83 -12.23 -0.39 -9.38
N THR A 84 -12.47 0.64 -8.58
CA THR A 84 -11.46 1.62 -8.19
C THR A 84 -11.03 1.38 -6.74
N PRO A 85 -9.73 1.29 -6.44
CA PRO A 85 -9.25 1.22 -5.06
C PRO A 85 -9.71 2.43 -4.25
N GLN A 86 -10.18 2.19 -3.03
CA GLN A 86 -10.45 3.26 -2.07
C GLN A 86 -9.18 3.56 -1.29
N VAL A 87 -8.84 4.84 -1.16
CA VAL A 87 -7.61 5.27 -0.49
C VAL A 87 -7.97 6.15 0.70
N HIS A 88 -7.47 5.79 1.87
CA HIS A 88 -7.54 6.59 3.09
C HIS A 88 -6.14 6.83 3.63
N THR A 89 -5.95 7.92 4.36
CA THR A 89 -4.64 8.28 4.91
C THR A 89 -4.72 8.59 6.40
N TYR A 90 -3.69 8.21 7.14
CA TYR A 90 -3.68 8.28 8.60
C TYR A 90 -2.32 8.70 9.16
N GLU A 91 -2.32 9.44 10.26
CA GLU A 91 -1.17 9.51 11.15
C GLU A 91 -1.06 8.21 11.93
N VAL A 92 0.12 7.60 11.96
CA VAL A 92 0.29 6.33 12.69
C VAL A 92 0.42 6.61 14.18
N GLY A 93 -0.57 6.16 14.96
CA GLY A 93 -0.56 6.31 16.42
C GLY A 93 0.40 5.35 17.13
N ALA A 94 0.44 4.08 16.72
CA ALA A 94 1.33 3.06 17.29
C ALA A 94 1.62 1.94 16.28
N SER A 95 2.78 1.30 16.40
CA SER A 95 3.14 0.05 15.70
C SER A 95 4.14 -0.73 16.54
N THR A 96 4.01 -2.05 16.56
CA THR A 96 4.93 -2.97 17.24
C THR A 96 5.87 -3.69 16.26
N ILE A 97 5.49 -3.76 14.99
CA ILE A 97 6.30 -4.34 13.88
C ILE A 97 7.41 -3.37 13.50
N HIS A 98 7.11 -2.07 13.50
CA HIS A 98 8.09 -1.01 13.40
C HIS A 98 8.18 -0.27 14.73
N LYS A 99 9.39 -0.07 15.27
CA LYS A 99 9.59 0.87 16.38
C LYS A 99 9.21 2.28 15.88
N VAL A 100 7.98 2.68 16.14
CA VAL A 100 7.58 4.09 16.06
C VAL A 100 8.44 4.78 17.10
N ALA A 101 9.37 5.65 16.66
CA ALA A 101 10.10 6.49 17.60
C ALA A 101 9.04 7.24 18.42
N ALA A 102 9.00 6.96 19.72
CA ALA A 102 8.06 7.62 20.62
C ALA A 102 8.25 9.14 20.47
N ARG A 103 7.16 9.87 20.23
CA ARG A 103 7.21 11.33 20.36
C ARG A 103 7.55 11.61 21.81
N GLY A 104 8.74 12.17 22.05
CA GLY A 104 9.13 12.66 23.37
C GLY A 104 8.08 13.64 23.87
N VAL A 105 7.57 13.37 25.06
CA VAL A 105 6.80 14.31 25.89
C VAL A 105 7.74 15.28 26.56
#